data_AF-A0A5B7FA27-F1
#
_entry.id   AF-A0A5B7FA27-F1
#
_cell.length_a   1.000
_cell.length_b   1.000
_cell.length_c   1.000
_cell.angle_alpha   90.00
_cell.angle_beta   90.00
_cell.angle_gamma   90.00
#
_symmetry.space_group_name_H-M   'P 1'
#
loop_
_entity.id
_entity.type
_entity.pdbx_description
1 polymer ?
#
loop_
_entity_poly.entity_id
_entity_poly.type
_entity_poly.pdbx_seq_one_letter_code
_entity_poly.pdbx_strand_id
1 'polypeptide(L)'
;MKEKYPNKFMKEREERELAKTIIKQVQDSTQELEQEVEEVIRLGRYNEGGRRPMKVRMRSQVAMEEIMTRKGKLADDVEHKDVWIKRDINLEERKKGKVLRNEAKEKNKKRTEIEKKNLYWRVLDMRLKK
;
A
#
# COMPACT_ATOMS: atom_id res chain seq x y z
N MET A 1 13.49 13.95 -37.69
CA MET A 1 14.35 13.65 -36.53
C MET A 1 13.86 12.35 -35.93
N LYS A 2 14.68 11.29 -35.87
CA LYS A 2 14.25 10.00 -35.30
C LYS A 2 14.24 10.13 -33.79
N GLU A 3 13.05 10.15 -33.20
CA GLU A 3 12.84 10.16 -31.76
C GLU A 3 13.49 8.90 -31.18
N LYS A 4 14.61 9.10 -30.47
CA LYS A 4 15.45 8.02 -29.95
C LYS A 4 14.71 7.45 -28.75
N TYR A 5 14.18 6.23 -28.87
CA TYR A 5 13.58 5.50 -27.76
C TYR A 5 14.42 5.70 -26.48
N PRO A 6 13.83 6.13 -25.36
CA PRO A 6 14.59 6.34 -24.13
C PRO A 6 15.31 5.05 -23.77
N ASN A 7 16.62 5.17 -23.54
CA ASN A 7 17.49 4.06 -23.15
C ASN A 7 16.88 3.36 -21.92
N LYS A 8 16.91 2.02 -21.86
CA LYS A 8 16.28 1.20 -20.80
C LYS A 8 16.58 1.72 -19.39
N PHE A 9 17.82 2.15 -19.17
CA PHE A 9 18.30 2.73 -17.90
C PHE A 9 17.61 4.04 -17.51
N MET A 10 17.28 4.91 -18.47
CA MET A 10 16.62 6.19 -18.19
C MET A 10 15.21 5.95 -17.66
N LYS A 11 14.50 4.99 -18.26
CA LYS A 11 13.14 4.63 -17.85
C LYS A 11 13.09 3.98 -16.47
N GLU A 12 14.02 3.07 -16.18
CA GLU A 12 14.15 2.47 -14.83
C GLU A 12 14.43 3.54 -13.77
N ARG A 13 15.24 4.56 -14.10
CA ARG A 13 15.51 5.70 -13.22
C ARG A 13 14.25 6.53 -12.97
N GLU A 14 13.53 6.91 -14.03
CA GLU A 14 12.25 7.66 -13.92
C GLU A 14 11.24 6.90 -13.03
N GLU A 15 11.10 5.59 -13.23
CA GLU A 15 10.21 4.76 -12.42
C GLU A 15 10.63 4.71 -10.95
N ARG A 16 11.94 4.64 -10.68
CA ARG A 16 12.45 4.67 -9.32
C ARG A 16 12.20 6.02 -8.64
N GLU A 17 12.41 7.13 -9.35
CA GLU A 17 12.15 8.47 -8.83
C GLU A 17 10.66 8.72 -8.57
N LEU A 18 9.76 8.20 -9.41
CA LEU A 18 8.31 8.22 -9.16
C LEU A 18 7.95 7.46 -7.88
N ALA A 19 8.50 6.27 -7.67
CA ALA A 19 8.24 5.48 -6.47
C ALA A 19 8.75 6.20 -5.21
N LYS A 20 9.95 6.78 -5.25
CA LYS A 20 10.50 7.59 -4.16
C LYS A 20 9.62 8.80 -3.84
N THR A 21 9.15 9.51 -4.86
CA THR A 21 8.28 10.68 -4.69
C THR A 21 6.99 10.31 -3.93
N ILE A 22 6.36 9.19 -4.31
CA ILE A 22 5.17 8.69 -3.61
C ILE A 22 5.50 8.30 -2.16
N ILE A 23 6.63 7.62 -1.93
CA ILE A 23 7.06 7.20 -0.60
C ILE A 23 7.37 8.41 0.29
N LYS A 24 7.95 9.47 -0.28
CA LYS A 24 8.24 10.72 0.42
C LYS A 24 6.98 11.36 0.99
N GLN A 25 5.86 11.34 0.26
CA GLN A 25 4.59 11.88 0.75
C GLN A 25 4.04 11.08 1.94
N VAL A 26 4.33 9.78 2.00
CA VAL A 26 3.95 8.94 3.15
C VAL A 26 4.84 9.20 4.37
N GLN A 27 6.06 9.68 4.13
CA GLN A 27 7.11 9.90 5.13
C GLN A 27 6.81 11.12 6.02
N ASP A 28 7.20 11.06 7.30
CA ASP A 28 7.38 12.27 8.11
C ASP A 28 8.86 12.65 8.06
N SER A 29 9.17 13.94 8.11
CA SER A 29 10.47 14.57 7.84
C SER A 29 11.72 14.01 8.52
N THR A 30 11.62 12.96 9.35
CA THR A 30 12.68 12.37 10.16
C THR A 30 13.35 11.11 9.60
N GLN A 31 12.77 10.37 8.65
CA GLN A 31 13.26 9.02 8.32
C GLN A 31 13.33 8.74 6.82
N GLU A 32 14.51 8.69 6.21
CA GLU A 32 14.72 8.64 4.74
C GLU A 32 14.33 7.30 4.06
N LEU A 33 13.04 6.98 4.02
CA LEU A 33 12.48 5.76 3.42
C LEU A 33 12.79 5.64 1.91
N GLU A 34 13.03 6.76 1.23
CA GLU A 34 13.47 6.79 -0.17
C GLU A 34 14.78 6.01 -0.40
N GLN A 35 15.71 6.03 0.56
CA GLN A 35 17.00 5.32 0.45
C GLN A 35 16.86 3.81 0.63
N GLU A 36 15.78 3.39 1.29
CA GLU A 36 15.49 1.98 1.53
C GLU A 36 14.86 1.27 0.32
N VAL A 37 14.51 2.02 -0.73
CA VAL A 37 14.03 1.44 -1.99
C VAL A 37 15.18 0.77 -2.72
N GLU A 38 15.15 -0.56 -2.75
CA GLU A 38 16.16 -1.39 -3.40
C GLU A 38 15.87 -1.56 -4.89
N GLU A 39 14.68 -2.07 -5.22
CA GLU A 39 14.26 -2.40 -6.58
C GLU A 39 12.83 -1.94 -6.83
N VAL A 40 12.56 -1.51 -8.06
CA VAL A 40 11.22 -1.12 -8.53
C VAL A 40 10.97 -1.81 -9.86
N ILE A 41 9.89 -2.59 -9.94
CA ILE A 41 9.53 -3.39 -11.12
C ILE A 41 8.06 -3.18 -11.47
N ARG A 42 7.73 -2.89 -12.73
CA ARG A 42 6.35 -2.90 -13.21
C ARG A 42 5.86 -4.32 -13.44
N LEU A 43 4.67 -4.64 -12.93
CA LEU A 43 4.02 -5.95 -13.13
C LEU A 43 3.19 -5.97 -14.41
N GLY A 44 3.12 -7.12 -15.11
CA GLY A 44 2.31 -7.31 -16.33
C GLY A 44 3.04 -7.18 -17.67
N ARG A 45 2.29 -7.11 -18.78
CA ARG A 45 2.82 -6.83 -20.13
C ARG A 45 2.94 -5.33 -20.36
N TYR A 46 3.91 -4.90 -21.16
CA TYR A 46 4.09 -3.49 -21.48
C TYR A 46 3.01 -3.00 -22.44
N ASN A 47 2.34 -1.90 -22.06
CA ASN A 47 1.41 -1.15 -22.87
C ASN A 47 1.83 0.32 -22.78
N GLU A 48 1.94 1.00 -23.91
CA GLU A 48 2.27 2.42 -23.98
C GLU A 48 1.17 3.27 -23.33
N GLY A 49 1.54 4.22 -22.48
CA GLY A 49 0.59 5.03 -21.68
C GLY A 49 -0.17 4.27 -20.58
N GLY A 50 0.01 2.95 -20.45
CA GLY A 50 -0.72 2.12 -19.49
C GLY A 50 -0.24 2.31 -18.04
N ARG A 51 -1.18 2.52 -17.11
CA ARG A 51 -0.91 2.54 -15.66
C ARG A 51 -0.77 1.11 -15.12
N ARG A 52 0.45 0.57 -15.17
CA ARG A 52 0.76 -0.76 -14.63
C ARG A 52 1.13 -0.70 -13.14
N PRO A 53 0.72 -1.69 -12.33
CA PRO A 53 1.15 -1.77 -10.93
C PRO A 53 2.68 -1.82 -10.80
N MET A 54 3.22 -1.13 -9.80
CA MET A 54 4.63 -1.17 -9.44
C MET A 54 4.80 -2.06 -8.22
N LYS A 55 5.78 -2.96 -8.27
CA LYS A 55 6.29 -3.71 -7.14
C LYS A 55 7.58 -3.06 -6.68
N VAL A 56 7.60 -2.63 -5.42
CA VAL A 56 8.76 -2.00 -4.78
C VAL A 56 9.31 -2.99 -3.76
N ARG A 57 10.61 -3.30 -3.86
CA ARG A 57 11.34 -4.06 -2.84
C ARG A 57 12.08 -3.08 -1.94
N MET A 58 11.79 -3.16 -0.64
CA MET A 58 12.45 -2.38 0.39
C MET A 58 13.57 -3.22 1.01
N ARG A 59 14.63 -2.55 1.49
CA ARG A 59 15.73 -3.19 2.20
C ARG A 59 15.33 -3.67 3.60
N SER A 60 14.62 -2.83 4.36
CA SER A 60 14.16 -3.18 5.69
C SER A 60 12.68 -3.53 5.73
N GLN A 61 12.34 -4.50 6.58
CA GLN A 61 10.95 -4.84 6.87
C GLN A 61 10.27 -3.73 7.68
N VAL A 62 11.02 -3.03 8.54
CA VAL A 62 10.51 -1.94 9.39
C VAL A 62 9.98 -0.79 8.53
N ALA A 63 10.73 -0.35 7.52
CA ALA A 63 10.28 0.69 6.58
C ALA A 63 9.00 0.30 5.83
N MET A 64 8.87 -0.96 5.42
CA MET A 64 7.64 -1.44 4.79
C MET A 64 6.44 -1.31 5.75
N GLU A 65 6.61 -1.64 7.03
CA GLU A 65 5.54 -1.53 8.03
C GLU A 65 5.16 -0.07 8.32
N GLU A 66 6.15 0.82 8.40
CA GLU A 66 5.93 2.26 8.55
C GLU A 66 5.14 2.83 7.36
N ILE A 67 5.51 2.50 6.13
CA ILE A 67 4.73 2.91 4.94
C ILE A 67 3.30 2.36 5.04
N MET A 68 3.13 1.11 5.46
CA MET A 68 1.80 0.48 5.55
C MET A 68 0.91 1.09 6.62
N THR A 69 1.47 1.59 7.73
CA THR A 69 0.73 2.29 8.78
C THR A 69 0.38 3.72 8.35
N ARG A 70 1.27 4.39 7.60
CA ARG A 70 1.13 5.80 7.22
C ARG A 70 0.53 6.06 5.84
N LYS A 71 0.33 5.03 5.01
CA LYS A 71 -0.24 5.16 3.66
C LYS A 71 -1.57 5.91 3.56
N GLY A 72 -2.29 6.07 4.67
CA GLY A 72 -3.54 6.83 4.72
C GLY A 72 -3.35 8.30 4.34
N LYS A 73 -2.16 8.87 4.56
CA LYS A 73 -1.83 10.26 4.20
C LYS A 73 -1.96 10.55 2.71
N LEU A 74 -1.76 9.54 1.86
CA LEU A 74 -1.94 9.67 0.41
C LEU A 74 -3.38 10.04 0.03
N ALA A 75 -4.36 9.83 0.91
CA ALA A 75 -5.73 10.25 0.66
C ALA A 75 -5.91 11.78 0.72
N ASP A 76 -5.03 12.47 1.44
CA ASP A 76 -5.06 13.93 1.61
C ASP A 76 -4.34 14.65 0.46
N ASP A 77 -3.41 13.99 -0.22
CA ASP A 77 -2.64 14.55 -1.33
C ASP A 77 -3.46 14.69 -2.62
N VAL A 78 -3.45 15.89 -3.21
CA VAL A 78 -4.21 16.20 -4.45
C VAL A 78 -3.65 15.46 -5.67
N GLU A 79 -2.33 15.35 -5.79
CA GLU A 79 -1.66 14.73 -6.95
C GLU A 79 -1.67 13.19 -6.89
N HIS A 80 -1.71 12.62 -5.69
CA HIS A 80 -1.54 11.17 -5.45
C HIS A 80 -2.82 10.48 -4.95
N LYS A 81 -3.97 11.15 -5.01
CA LYS A 81 -5.26 10.65 -4.52
C LYS A 81 -5.68 9.30 -5.12
N ASP A 82 -5.28 9.04 -6.36
CA ASP A 82 -5.60 7.81 -7.10
C ASP A 82 -4.59 6.67 -6.87
N VAL A 83 -3.59 6.88 -6.02
CA VAL A 83 -2.55 5.89 -5.73
C VAL A 83 -2.92 5.09 -4.48
N TRP A 84 -2.91 3.76 -4.61
CA TRP A 84 -3.03 2.86 -3.46
C TRP A 84 -1.73 2.10 -3.20
N ILE A 85 -1.36 1.99 -1.92
CA ILE A 85 -0.28 1.12 -1.48
C ILE A 85 -0.86 -0.13 -0.82
N LYS A 86 -0.41 -1.28 -1.30
CA LYS A 86 -0.81 -2.58 -0.78
C LYS A 86 0.41 -3.48 -0.61
N ARG A 87 0.44 -4.19 0.51
CA ARG A 87 1.41 -5.25 0.75
C ARG A 87 1.23 -6.37 -0.28
N ASP A 88 2.34 -6.84 -0.82
CA ASP A 88 2.36 -8.06 -1.62
C ASP A 88 2.17 -9.25 -0.68
N ILE A 89 1.15 -10.08 -0.94
CA ILE A 89 0.71 -11.14 -0.02
C ILE A 89 0.61 -12.42 -0.83
N ASN A 90 1.09 -13.53 -0.28
CA ASN A 90 1.02 -14.82 -0.94
C ASN A 90 -0.44 -15.26 -1.17
N LEU A 91 -0.68 -16.11 -2.17
CA LEU A 91 -2.01 -16.63 -2.50
C LEU A 91 -2.66 -17.35 -1.31
N GLU A 92 -1.87 -18.10 -0.53
CA GLU A 92 -2.37 -18.80 0.66
C GLU A 92 -2.84 -17.85 1.76
N GLU A 93 -2.02 -16.87 2.11
CA GLU A 93 -2.37 -15.84 3.09
C GLU A 93 -3.59 -15.03 2.63
N ARG A 94 -3.68 -14.76 1.32
CA ARG A 94 -4.85 -14.11 0.72
C ARG A 94 -6.11 -14.96 0.87
N LYS A 95 -6.03 -16.28 0.68
CA LYS A 95 -7.15 -17.22 0.89
C LYS A 95 -7.55 -17.24 2.37
N LYS A 96 -6.59 -17.41 3.29
CA LYS A 96 -6.83 -17.38 4.75
C LYS A 96 -7.53 -16.08 5.17
N GLY A 97 -7.03 -14.93 4.70
CA GLY A 97 -7.66 -13.64 4.99
C GLY A 97 -9.06 -13.48 4.40
N LYS A 98 -9.39 -14.11 3.26
CA LYS A 98 -10.78 -14.14 2.74
C LYS A 98 -11.70 -14.97 3.63
N VAL A 99 -11.25 -16.16 4.05
CA VAL A 99 -12.03 -17.05 4.94
C VAL A 99 -12.36 -16.33 6.23
N LEU A 100 -11.37 -15.74 6.91
CA LEU A 100 -11.57 -15.01 8.15
C LEU A 100 -12.54 -13.83 8.00
N ARG A 101 -12.47 -13.07 6.89
CA ARG A 101 -13.42 -11.98 6.63
C ARG A 101 -14.85 -12.47 6.42
N ASN A 102 -15.02 -13.58 5.72
CA ASN A 102 -16.34 -14.16 5.48
C ASN A 102 -16.94 -14.69 6.79
N GLU A 103 -16.14 -15.42 7.56
CA GLU A 103 -16.53 -15.91 8.88
C GLU A 103 -16.92 -14.76 9.82
N ALA A 104 -16.12 -13.69 9.88
CA ALA A 104 -16.44 -12.51 10.67
C ALA A 104 -17.73 -11.82 10.21
N LYS A 105 -17.98 -11.73 8.89
CA LYS A 105 -19.23 -11.18 8.35
C LYS A 105 -20.44 -12.03 8.71
N GLU A 106 -20.32 -13.35 8.65
CA GLU A 106 -21.41 -14.26 9.05
C GLU A 106 -21.72 -14.15 10.54
N LYS A 107 -20.69 -14.15 11.40
CA LYS A 107 -20.85 -13.91 12.84
C LYS A 107 -21.52 -12.56 13.10
N ASN A 108 -21.14 -11.51 12.37
CA ASN A 108 -21.75 -10.19 12.53
C ASN A 108 -23.21 -10.12 12.04
N LYS A 109 -23.58 -10.89 11.01
CA LYS A 109 -24.97 -11.01 10.56
C LYS A 109 -25.86 -11.69 11.60
N LYS A 110 -25.34 -12.75 12.25
CA LYS A 110 -26.07 -13.53 13.27
C LYS A 110 -26.23 -12.80 14.61
N ARG A 111 -25.44 -11.75 14.88
CA ARG A 111 -25.51 -10.97 16.12
C ARG A 111 -26.77 -10.10 16.21
N THR A 112 -27.31 -10.03 17.41
CA THR A 112 -28.38 -9.10 17.80
C THR A 112 -27.86 -7.66 17.87
N GLU A 113 -28.77 -6.67 17.85
CA GLU A 113 -28.39 -5.25 17.91
C GLU A 113 -27.66 -4.88 19.22
N ILE A 114 -28.05 -5.49 20.33
CA ILE A 114 -27.43 -5.28 21.65
C ILE A 114 -25.98 -5.77 21.63
N GLU A 115 -25.73 -6.96 21.09
CA GLU A 115 -24.38 -7.51 20.96
C GLU A 115 -23.50 -6.70 20.00
N LYS A 116 -24.08 -6.17 18.92
CA LYS A 116 -23.37 -5.28 17.98
C LYS A 116 -22.94 -3.99 18.67
N LYS A 117 -23.83 -3.36 19.46
CA LYS A 117 -23.49 -2.17 20.26
C LYS A 117 -22.40 -2.47 21.28
N ASN A 118 -22.51 -3.58 22.02
CA ASN A 118 -21.49 -3.99 23.00
C ASN A 118 -20.13 -4.25 22.36
N LEU A 119 -20.09 -4.89 21.19
CA LEU A 119 -18.85 -5.09 20.44
C LEU A 119 -18.25 -3.75 19.99
N TYR A 120 -19.08 -2.86 19.43
CA TYR A 120 -18.65 -1.54 18.97
C TYR A 120 -17.96 -0.77 20.10
N TRP A 121 -18.58 -0.72 21.28
CA TRP A 121 -18.00 -0.07 22.46
C TRP A 121 -16.70 -0.74 22.91
N ARG A 122 -16.62 -2.08 22.96
CA ARG A 122 -15.35 -2.78 23.30
C ARG A 122 -14.22 -2.46 22.33
N VAL A 123 -14.50 -2.39 21.03
CA VAL A 123 -13.49 -2.06 20.01
C VAL A 123 -13.07 -0.59 20.11
N LEU A 124 -14.02 0.31 20.35
CA LEU A 124 -13.77 1.74 20.51
C LEU A 124 -12.92 2.01 21.76
N ASP A 125 -13.23 1.34 22.87
CA ASP A 125 -12.57 1.49 24.17
C ASP A 125 -11.12 1.00 24.13
N MET A 126 -10.85 -0.10 23.42
CA MET A 126 -9.47 -0.54 23.16
C MET A 126 -8.69 0.41 22.24
N ARG A 127 -9.37 1.21 21.41
CA ARG A 127 -8.75 2.20 20.51
C ARG A 127 -8.34 3.47 21.24
N LEU A 128 -8.94 3.74 22.40
CA LEU A 128 -8.69 4.89 23.27
C LEU A 128 -7.66 4.62 24.37
N LYS A 129 -7.18 3.38 24.52
CA LYS A 129 -5.98 3.08 25.31
C LYS A 129 -4.72 3.41 24.52
N LYS A 130 -4.32 4.67 24.57
CA LYS A 130 -2.93 5.13 24.39
C LYS A 130 -2.56 6.00 25.57
#